data_AF-A0A2P1PPD1-F1
#
_entry.id   AF-A0A2P1PPD1-F1
#
_cell.length_a   1.000
_cell.length_b   1.000
_cell.length_c   1.000
_cell.angle_alpha   90.00
_cell.angle_beta   90.00
_cell.angle_gamma   90.00
#
_symmetry.space_group_name_H-M   'P 1'
#
loop_
_entity.id
_entity.type
_entity.pdbx_description
1 polymer ?
#
loop_
_entity_poly.entity_id
_entity_poly.type
_entity_poly.pdbx_seq_one_letter_code
_entity_poly.pdbx_strand_id
1 'polypeptide(L)'
;MPDFSRQGRAGESRLGRYDGDFPGVAMSRWTILVLLALALAIWGAFRSSNPLHTELPFGSTDLSSVQAELERLDPEDRKRVEAYVQRTNGDYLPAGMGDPDDPMTARTFAEAIDLQKRFEVLMQEQEAKASAFRAAREQNFAPLRKIMSMQVVARDMLTQAEIYGLSTPAMPGQPKSPLPSNANDPPKAVTTYRLTNISDRTIAKFGVLIELRQKQHDPLDFGIVASCWVDEVQTLAPGDTFNARCGRTMSLNRVTDAEYLAMPLSDLEIRWEPKRFEFADGGSLEFRE
;
A
#
# COMPACT_ATOMS: atom_id res chain seq x y z
N MET A 1 71.45 7.62 -9.49
CA MET A 1 72.85 7.58 -9.95
C MET A 1 73.11 6.17 -10.45
N PRO A 2 73.68 5.91 -11.64
CA PRO A 2 74.40 6.74 -12.62
C PRO A 2 73.64 6.78 -13.98
N ASP A 3 74.11 7.29 -15.11
CA ASP A 3 75.03 8.37 -15.51
C ASP A 3 74.82 8.55 -17.03
N PHE A 4 75.09 9.76 -17.50
CA PHE A 4 75.11 10.27 -18.86
C PHE A 4 75.93 9.42 -19.83
N SER A 5 75.54 9.38 -21.11
CA SER A 5 76.37 9.92 -22.22
C SER A 5 75.89 9.56 -23.63
N ARG A 6 75.45 10.62 -24.35
CA ARG A 6 76.02 11.15 -25.60
C ARG A 6 75.69 10.55 -26.99
N GLN A 7 75.56 11.51 -27.92
CA GLN A 7 75.56 11.50 -29.40
C GLN A 7 74.23 11.10 -30.05
N GLY A 8 73.51 11.94 -30.80
CA GLY A 8 73.89 13.12 -31.58
C GLY A 8 73.72 12.80 -33.06
N ARG A 9 72.63 13.25 -33.70
CA ARG A 9 72.60 13.53 -35.14
C ARG A 9 71.47 14.47 -35.52
N ALA A 10 71.86 15.43 -36.34
CA ALA A 10 71.03 16.47 -36.91
C ALA A 10 69.96 15.89 -37.82
N GLY A 11 68.73 16.39 -37.64
CA GLY A 11 67.65 16.30 -38.60
C GLY A 11 67.01 17.67 -38.67
N GLU A 12 67.39 18.45 -39.67
CA GLU A 12 66.69 19.67 -40.09
C GLU A 12 65.25 19.32 -40.46
N SER A 13 64.33 19.45 -39.50
CA SER A 13 62.91 19.53 -39.79
C SER A 13 62.58 21.00 -40.01
N ARG A 14 62.45 21.41 -41.28
CA ARG A 14 61.91 22.71 -41.68
C ARG A 14 60.57 22.93 -40.98
N LEU A 15 60.56 23.74 -39.93
CA LEU A 15 59.35 24.38 -39.44
C LEU A 15 58.89 25.35 -40.52
N GLY A 16 57.94 24.90 -41.33
CA GLY A 16 57.09 25.80 -42.08
C GLY A 16 56.42 26.73 -41.07
N ARG A 17 56.88 27.96 -41.03
CA ARG A 17 56.22 29.07 -40.35
C ARG A 17 54.86 29.22 -41.01
N TYR A 18 53.82 28.64 -40.40
CA TYR A 18 52.45 29.03 -40.66
C TYR A 18 52.28 30.42 -40.02
N ASP A 19 52.65 31.46 -40.79
CA ASP A 19 52.08 32.79 -40.62
C ASP A 19 50.62 32.71 -41.09
N GLY A 20 49.83 31.95 -40.33
CA GLY A 20 48.38 32.02 -40.40
C GLY A 20 47.98 33.33 -39.74
N ASP A 21 47.99 34.40 -40.54
CA ASP A 21 47.05 35.50 -40.36
C ASP A 21 45.67 34.85 -40.22
N PHE A 22 45.26 34.57 -38.97
CA PHE A 22 43.85 34.45 -38.68
C PHE A 22 43.31 35.84 -39.01
N PRO A 23 42.47 35.99 -40.05
CA PRO A 23 41.80 37.26 -40.27
C PRO A 23 41.08 37.54 -38.97
N GLY A 24 41.58 38.52 -38.22
CA GLY A 24 40.91 39.04 -37.04
C GLY A 24 39.59 39.57 -37.56
N VAL A 25 38.56 38.72 -37.52
CA VAL A 25 37.18 39.16 -37.65
C VAL A 25 37.01 40.05 -36.44
N ALA A 26 37.25 41.35 -36.64
CA ALA A 26 36.88 42.39 -35.71
C ALA A 26 35.36 42.36 -35.65
N MET A 27 34.84 41.38 -34.91
CA MET A 27 33.43 41.21 -34.66
C MET A 27 33.06 42.46 -33.89
N SER A 28 32.35 43.36 -34.57
CA SER A 28 31.96 44.64 -33.99
C SER A 28 31.26 44.36 -32.66
N ARG A 29 31.46 45.21 -31.65
CA ARG A 29 30.81 45.06 -30.32
C ARG A 29 29.29 44.91 -30.46
N TRP A 30 28.72 45.48 -31.53
CA TRP A 30 27.32 45.32 -31.93
C TRP A 30 26.94 43.88 -32.33
N THR A 31 27.77 43.19 -33.11
CA THR A 31 27.51 41.81 -33.53
C THR A 31 27.47 40.86 -32.33
N ILE A 32 28.36 41.06 -31.35
CA ILE A 32 28.39 40.29 -30.10
C ILE A 32 27.12 40.56 -29.26
N LEU A 33 26.71 41.84 -29.14
CA LEU A 33 25.48 42.21 -28.41
C LEU A 33 24.22 41.62 -29.04
N VAL A 34 24.12 41.62 -30.38
CA VAL A 34 22.99 41.02 -31.10
C VAL A 34 22.95 39.51 -30.90
N LEU A 35 24.08 38.82 -30.97
CA LEU A 35 24.13 37.38 -30.73
C LEU A 35 23.78 37.02 -29.29
N LEU A 36 24.22 37.81 -28.30
CA LEU A 36 23.84 37.65 -26.89
C LEU A 36 22.33 37.87 -26.68
N ALA A 37 21.76 38.92 -27.27
CA ALA A 37 20.33 39.20 -27.20
C ALA A 37 19.50 38.08 -27.85
N LEU A 38 19.96 37.55 -29.00
CA LEU A 38 19.31 36.45 -29.69
C LEU A 38 19.37 35.15 -28.88
N ALA A 39 20.52 34.84 -28.29
CA ALA A 39 20.69 33.69 -27.41
C ALA A 39 19.79 33.79 -26.16
N LEU A 40 19.70 34.97 -25.54
CA LEU A 40 18.79 35.24 -24.42
C LEU A 40 17.31 35.11 -24.81
N ALA A 41 16.92 35.57 -26.00
CA ALA A 41 15.55 35.46 -26.50
C ALA A 41 15.16 34.01 -26.78
N ILE A 42 16.05 33.24 -27.42
CA ILE A 42 15.83 31.80 -27.68
C ILE A 42 15.77 31.03 -26.36
N TRP A 43 16.69 31.31 -25.43
CA TRP A 43 16.70 30.67 -24.12
C TRP A 43 15.44 31.01 -23.30
N GLY A 44 15.00 32.26 -23.32
CA GLY A 44 13.75 32.70 -22.67
C GLY A 44 12.52 32.04 -23.26
N ALA A 45 12.43 31.95 -24.59
CA ALA A 45 11.34 31.25 -25.28
C ALA A 45 11.32 29.75 -24.92
N PHE A 46 12.49 29.09 -24.96
CA PHE A 46 12.60 27.67 -24.64
C PHE A 46 12.21 27.40 -23.17
N ARG A 47 12.66 28.25 -22.24
CA ARG A 47 12.32 28.14 -20.81
C ARG A 47 10.83 28.39 -20.54
N SER A 48 10.20 29.33 -21.27
CA SER A 48 8.75 29.57 -21.16
C SER A 48 7.90 28.44 -21.76
N SER A 49 8.47 27.62 -22.65
CA SER A 49 7.75 26.58 -23.37
C SER A 49 7.80 25.19 -22.72
N ASN A 50 8.62 25.00 -21.68
CA ASN A 50 8.79 23.71 -21.02
C ASN A 50 7.81 23.57 -19.84
N PRO A 51 6.76 22.73 -19.95
CA PRO A 51 5.77 22.55 -18.88
C PRO A 51 6.37 21.97 -17.59
N LEU A 52 7.56 21.35 -17.64
CA LEU A 52 8.19 20.75 -16.47
C LEU A 52 8.56 21.78 -15.37
N HIS A 53 8.71 23.05 -15.73
CA HIS A 53 9.02 24.11 -14.76
C HIS A 53 7.79 24.82 -14.20
N THR A 54 6.58 24.41 -14.60
CA THR A 54 5.34 24.97 -14.05
C THR A 54 5.24 24.68 -12.57
N GLU A 55 4.94 25.72 -11.78
CA GLU A 55 4.76 25.63 -10.34
C GLU A 55 3.44 24.95 -9.99
N LEU A 56 3.45 24.13 -8.94
CA LEU A 56 2.23 23.53 -8.41
C LEU A 56 1.43 24.54 -7.59
N PRO A 57 0.08 24.54 -7.69
CA PRO A 57 -0.75 25.35 -6.81
C PRO A 57 -0.63 24.85 -5.37
N PHE A 58 0.03 25.63 -4.51
CA PHE A 58 0.23 25.28 -3.11
C PHE A 58 -1.08 25.23 -2.32
N GLY A 59 -1.25 24.19 -1.50
CA GLY A 59 -2.36 24.07 -0.56
C GLY A 59 -3.71 23.73 -1.22
N SER A 60 -3.69 23.27 -2.46
CA SER A 60 -4.90 22.91 -3.21
C SER A 60 -4.69 21.67 -4.06
N THR A 61 -5.71 20.83 -4.15
CA THR A 61 -5.78 19.72 -5.12
C THR A 61 -6.35 20.16 -6.47
N ASP A 62 -6.83 21.40 -6.59
CA ASP A 62 -7.34 21.96 -7.83
C ASP A 62 -6.20 22.41 -8.76
N LEU A 63 -6.08 21.72 -9.90
CA LEU A 63 -5.09 21.99 -10.95
C LEU A 63 -5.63 22.87 -12.10
N SER A 64 -6.85 23.40 -11.98
CA SER A 64 -7.47 24.22 -13.02
C SER A 64 -6.62 25.41 -13.47
N SER A 65 -5.85 26.00 -12.55
CA SER A 65 -4.96 27.14 -12.82
C SER A 65 -3.74 26.81 -13.70
N VAL A 66 -3.36 25.54 -13.77
CA VAL A 66 -2.17 25.04 -14.51
C VAL A 66 -2.54 23.97 -15.55
N GLN A 67 -3.83 23.86 -15.87
CA GLN A 67 -4.38 22.81 -16.73
C GLN A 67 -3.78 22.85 -18.14
N ALA A 68 -3.53 24.04 -18.69
CA ALA A 68 -2.98 24.18 -20.04
C ALA A 68 -1.54 23.62 -20.12
N GLU A 69 -0.74 23.82 -19.08
CA GLU A 69 0.62 23.30 -18.95
C GLU A 69 0.60 21.79 -18.69
N LEU A 70 -0.34 21.32 -17.85
CA LEU A 70 -0.54 19.91 -17.52
C LEU A 70 -0.91 19.09 -18.77
N GLU A 71 -1.73 19.66 -19.66
CA GLU A 71 -2.11 19.05 -20.94
C GLU A 71 -0.96 18.93 -21.95
N ARG A 72 0.10 19.73 -21.78
CA ARG A 72 1.30 19.67 -22.63
C ARG A 72 2.30 18.62 -22.17
N LEU A 73 2.15 18.06 -20.96
CA LEU A 73 2.92 16.91 -20.53
C LEU A 73 2.48 15.64 -21.24
N ASP A 74 3.42 14.70 -21.35
CA ASP A 74 3.12 13.34 -21.77
C ASP A 74 2.06 12.71 -20.84
N PRO A 75 1.18 11.83 -21.35
CA PRO A 75 0.08 11.29 -20.56
C PRO A 75 0.50 10.57 -19.28
N GLU A 76 1.67 9.92 -19.25
CA GLU A 76 2.18 9.27 -18.04
C GLU A 76 2.66 10.28 -17.00
N ASP A 77 3.42 11.29 -17.42
CA ASP A 77 3.92 12.33 -16.53
C ASP A 77 2.78 13.19 -15.97
N ARG A 78 1.75 13.44 -16.77
CA ARG A 78 0.50 14.07 -16.30
C ARG A 78 -0.14 13.30 -15.15
N LYS A 79 -0.33 11.99 -15.31
CA LYS A 79 -0.89 11.13 -14.25
C LYS A 79 -0.03 11.14 -12.99
N ARG A 80 1.30 11.22 -13.14
CA ARG A 80 2.22 11.28 -11.99
C ARG A 80 2.06 12.59 -11.21
N VAL A 81 1.89 13.72 -11.90
CA VAL A 81 1.60 15.02 -11.25
C VAL A 81 0.27 14.95 -10.50
N GLU A 82 -0.79 14.47 -11.16
CA GLU A 82 -2.12 14.32 -10.54
C GLU A 82 -2.08 13.40 -9.31
N ALA A 83 -1.43 12.24 -9.42
CA ALA A 83 -1.28 11.28 -8.33
C ALA A 83 -0.46 11.86 -7.16
N TYR A 84 0.60 12.61 -7.45
CA TYR A 84 1.39 13.28 -6.42
C TYR A 84 0.53 14.29 -5.64
N VAL A 85 -0.19 15.17 -6.33
CA VAL A 85 -1.05 16.19 -5.71
C VAL A 85 -2.17 15.55 -4.90
N GLN A 86 -2.76 14.45 -5.39
CA GLN A 86 -3.76 13.71 -4.64
C GLN A 86 -3.16 13.07 -3.37
N ARG A 87 -1.96 12.49 -3.46
CA ARG A 87 -1.27 11.84 -2.34
C ARG A 87 -0.88 12.84 -1.26
N THR A 88 -0.44 14.04 -1.63
CA THR A 88 -0.08 15.11 -0.69
C THR A 88 -1.25 16.00 -0.31
N ASN A 89 -2.44 15.75 -0.87
CA ASN A 89 -3.62 16.62 -0.75
C ASN A 89 -3.32 18.11 -1.11
N GLY A 90 -2.40 18.32 -2.07
CA GLY A 90 -1.94 19.64 -2.50
C GLY A 90 -1.02 20.36 -1.50
N ASP A 91 -0.74 19.76 -0.35
CA ASP A 91 0.10 20.34 0.70
C ASP A 91 1.51 19.75 0.61
N TYR A 92 2.47 20.54 0.12
CA TYR A 92 3.87 20.13 0.05
C TYR A 92 4.69 20.86 1.12
N LEU A 93 5.51 20.10 1.84
CA LEU A 93 6.27 20.59 2.98
C LEU A 93 7.42 21.51 2.53
N PRO A 94 7.82 22.48 3.37
CA PRO A 94 9.07 23.22 3.16
C PRO A 94 10.28 22.29 3.06
N ALA A 95 11.30 22.72 2.31
CA ALA A 95 12.54 21.97 2.17
C ALA A 95 13.17 21.70 3.57
N GLY A 96 13.51 20.43 3.83
CA GLY A 96 14.05 20.00 5.12
C GLY A 96 13.02 19.66 6.20
N MET A 97 11.72 19.82 5.94
CA MET A 97 10.65 19.33 6.82
C MET A 97 9.98 18.05 6.29
N GLY A 98 10.26 17.65 5.05
CA GLY A 98 9.83 16.37 4.51
C GLY A 98 10.61 15.21 5.11
N ASP A 99 9.98 14.03 5.16
CA ASP A 99 10.66 12.77 5.45
C ASP A 99 11.85 12.61 4.47
N PRO A 100 13.08 12.30 4.93
CA PRO A 100 14.22 12.07 4.04
C PRO A 100 13.96 11.01 2.96
N ASP A 101 13.11 10.03 3.26
CA ASP A 101 12.82 8.89 2.38
C ASP A 101 11.58 9.14 1.49
N ASP A 102 10.67 10.03 1.88
CA ASP A 102 9.56 10.53 1.04
C ASP A 102 9.33 12.05 1.24
N PRO A 103 10.24 12.90 0.72
CA PRO A 103 10.12 14.33 0.92
C PRO A 103 8.99 14.84 0.02
N MET A 104 7.78 14.97 0.58
CA MET A 104 6.60 15.57 -0.04
C MET A 104 6.81 17.08 -0.26
N THR A 105 7.82 17.47 -1.03
CA THR A 105 8.34 18.84 -1.10
C THR A 105 8.32 19.43 -2.51
N ALA A 106 7.68 18.76 -3.48
CA ALA A 106 7.65 19.21 -4.88
C ALA A 106 6.98 20.58 -5.02
N ARG A 107 7.66 21.50 -5.71
CA ARG A 107 7.14 22.84 -6.06
C ARG A 107 6.80 22.95 -7.53
N THR A 108 7.32 22.06 -8.37
CA THR A 108 7.14 22.07 -9.82
C THR A 108 6.68 20.71 -10.35
N PHE A 109 6.17 20.68 -11.58
CA PHE A 109 5.82 19.42 -12.25
C PHE A 109 7.01 18.45 -12.33
N ALA A 110 8.22 18.93 -12.67
CA ALA A 110 9.41 18.09 -12.74
C ALA A 110 9.69 17.37 -11.41
N GLU A 111 9.67 18.12 -10.30
CA GLU A 111 9.93 17.59 -8.96
C GLU A 111 8.84 16.61 -8.52
N ALA A 112 7.58 16.90 -8.84
CA ALA A 112 6.45 16.03 -8.52
C ALA A 112 6.54 14.70 -9.26
N ILE A 113 6.90 14.74 -10.55
CA ILE A 113 7.12 13.55 -11.37
C ILE A 113 8.25 12.69 -10.78
N ASP A 114 9.39 13.30 -10.43
CA ASP A 114 10.54 12.59 -9.88
C ASP A 114 10.24 11.95 -8.52
N LEU A 115 9.55 12.69 -7.63
CA LEU A 115 9.14 12.17 -6.32
C LEU A 115 8.08 11.08 -6.43
N GLN A 116 7.14 11.21 -7.36
CA GLN A 116 6.14 10.18 -7.63
C GLN A 116 6.79 8.91 -8.21
N LYS A 117 7.78 9.04 -9.11
CA LYS A 117 8.58 7.91 -9.62
C LYS A 117 9.25 7.13 -8.49
N ARG A 118 9.88 7.83 -7.54
CA ARG A 118 10.53 7.19 -6.38
C ARG A 118 9.53 6.49 -5.48
N PHE A 119 8.41 7.15 -5.20
CA PHE A 119 7.34 6.58 -4.40
C PHE A 119 6.76 5.30 -5.02
N GLU A 120 6.54 5.28 -6.33
CA GLU A 120 6.07 4.08 -7.03
C GLU A 120 7.03 2.90 -6.86
N VAL A 121 8.34 3.13 -6.97
CA VAL A 121 9.36 2.09 -6.72
C VAL A 121 9.31 1.61 -5.27
N LEU A 122 9.24 2.52 -4.30
CA LEU A 122 9.12 2.18 -2.88
C LEU A 122 7.86 1.35 -2.60
N MET A 123 6.72 1.73 -3.18
CA MET A 123 5.46 1.00 -3.01
C MET A 123 5.51 -0.39 -3.63
N GLN A 124 6.13 -0.55 -4.81
CA GLN A 124 6.33 -1.86 -5.43
C GLN A 124 7.18 -2.78 -4.55
N GLU A 125 8.25 -2.26 -3.95
CA GLU A 125 9.07 -3.03 -3.01
C GLU A 125 8.31 -3.43 -1.75
N GLN A 126 7.55 -2.49 -1.17
CA GLN A 126 6.73 -2.76 0.00
C GLN A 126 5.64 -3.80 -0.30
N GLU A 127 4.98 -3.69 -1.45
CA GLU A 127 3.98 -4.66 -1.90
C GLU A 127 4.62 -6.04 -2.12
N ALA A 128 5.80 -6.10 -2.74
CA ALA A 128 6.54 -7.34 -2.92
C ALA A 128 6.89 -7.98 -1.57
N LYS A 129 7.42 -7.22 -0.62
CA LYS A 129 7.70 -7.70 0.75
C LYS A 129 6.44 -8.17 1.47
N ALA A 130 5.35 -7.40 1.39
CA ALA A 130 4.07 -7.76 1.99
C ALA A 130 3.49 -9.03 1.36
N SER A 131 3.59 -9.19 0.03
CA SER A 131 3.13 -10.38 -0.68
C SER A 131 3.95 -11.62 -0.29
N ALA A 132 5.28 -11.49 -0.17
CA ALA A 132 6.15 -12.57 0.29
C ALA A 132 5.84 -12.99 1.72
N PHE A 133 5.62 -12.01 2.62
CA PHE A 133 5.20 -12.27 3.99
C PHE A 133 3.84 -12.97 4.07
N ARG A 134 2.86 -12.52 3.26
CA ARG A 134 1.55 -13.19 3.15
C ARG A 134 1.68 -14.63 2.66
N ALA A 135 2.50 -14.87 1.65
CA ALA A 135 2.74 -16.20 1.11
C ALA A 135 3.41 -17.13 2.14
N ALA A 136 4.41 -16.63 2.89
CA ALA A 136 5.06 -17.40 3.94
C ALA A 136 4.09 -17.74 5.08
N ARG A 137 3.27 -16.79 5.53
CA ARG A 137 2.23 -17.07 6.55
C ARG A 137 1.20 -18.08 6.06
N GLU A 138 0.77 -18.00 4.80
CA GLU A 138 -0.16 -18.96 4.21
C GLU A 138 0.39 -20.39 4.23
N GLN A 139 1.69 -20.58 3.96
CA GLN A 139 2.34 -21.89 4.08
C GLN A 139 2.30 -22.43 5.52
N ASN A 140 2.48 -21.57 6.52
CA ASN A 140 2.39 -21.96 7.93
C ASN A 140 0.94 -22.26 8.37
N PHE A 141 -0.06 -21.64 7.75
CA PHE A 141 -1.47 -21.94 8.00
C PHE A 141 -1.98 -23.18 7.24
N ALA A 142 -1.36 -23.56 6.11
CA ALA A 142 -1.77 -24.68 5.30
C ALA A 142 -2.03 -26.00 6.07
N PRO A 143 -1.18 -26.46 7.01
CA PRO A 143 -1.47 -27.68 7.78
C PRO A 143 -2.70 -27.53 8.68
N LEU A 144 -2.88 -26.35 9.29
CA LEU A 144 -4.03 -26.05 10.15
C LEU A 144 -5.34 -25.95 9.33
N ARG A 145 -5.28 -25.41 8.10
CA ARG A 145 -6.43 -25.31 7.19
C ARG A 145 -6.89 -26.65 6.62
N LYS A 146 -6.07 -27.70 6.71
CA LYS A 146 -6.49 -29.07 6.38
C LYS A 146 -7.37 -29.70 7.46
N ILE A 147 -7.46 -29.08 8.63
CA ILE A 147 -8.22 -29.62 9.77
C ILE A 147 -9.66 -29.13 9.75
N MET A 148 -9.85 -27.86 9.43
CA MET A 148 -11.15 -27.21 9.52
C MET A 148 -11.40 -26.38 8.28
N SER A 149 -12.60 -26.44 7.72
CA SER A 149 -13.06 -25.52 6.69
C SER A 149 -13.99 -24.48 7.29
N MET A 150 -14.10 -23.32 6.65
CA MET A 150 -14.96 -22.24 7.11
C MET A 150 -15.78 -21.65 5.96
N GLN A 151 -17.05 -21.35 6.22
CA GLN A 151 -17.96 -20.72 5.25
C GLN A 151 -18.84 -19.68 5.94
N VAL A 152 -19.11 -18.55 5.28
CA VAL A 152 -20.18 -17.62 5.70
C VAL A 152 -21.53 -18.22 5.34
N VAL A 153 -22.40 -18.36 6.33
CA VAL A 153 -23.74 -18.97 6.15
C VAL A 153 -24.85 -17.93 6.15
N ALA A 154 -24.71 -16.89 6.97
CA ALA A 154 -25.74 -15.87 7.15
C ALA A 154 -25.13 -14.55 7.63
N ARG A 155 -25.83 -13.46 7.35
CA ARG A 155 -25.57 -12.11 7.89
C ARG A 155 -26.91 -11.48 8.26
N ASP A 156 -27.07 -11.13 9.53
CA ASP A 156 -28.35 -10.69 10.08
C ASP A 156 -28.16 -9.60 11.13
N MET A 157 -29.24 -8.91 11.48
CA MET A 157 -29.30 -8.06 12.68
C MET A 157 -29.73 -8.92 13.87
N LEU A 158 -28.86 -9.11 14.85
CA LEU A 158 -29.17 -9.87 16.06
C LEU A 158 -29.05 -9.00 17.30
N THR A 159 -29.95 -9.21 18.25
CA THR A 159 -29.82 -8.69 19.61
C THR A 159 -28.70 -9.38 20.35
N GLN A 160 -28.19 -8.76 21.41
CA GLN A 160 -27.14 -9.35 22.24
C GLN A 160 -27.56 -10.69 22.86
N ALA A 161 -28.83 -10.82 23.25
CA ALA A 161 -29.41 -12.08 23.72
C ALA A 161 -29.39 -13.18 22.65
N GLU A 162 -29.67 -12.85 21.39
CA GLU A 162 -29.60 -13.81 20.28
C GLU A 162 -28.17 -14.20 19.93
N ILE A 163 -27.21 -13.27 20.04
CA ILE A 163 -25.78 -13.52 19.78
C ILE A 163 -25.23 -14.57 20.75
N TYR A 164 -25.49 -14.41 22.05
CA TYR A 164 -24.94 -15.28 23.10
C TYR A 164 -25.88 -16.41 23.53
N GLY A 165 -27.17 -16.34 23.20
CA GLY A 165 -28.20 -17.27 23.65
C GLY A 165 -28.27 -18.60 22.90
N LEU A 166 -27.52 -18.75 21.79
CA LEU A 166 -27.51 -19.96 20.97
C LEU A 166 -26.28 -20.86 21.13
N SER A 167 -25.32 -20.46 21.99
CA SER A 167 -24.14 -21.28 22.31
C SER A 167 -24.46 -22.32 23.39
N THR A 168 -25.01 -23.47 22.98
CA THR A 168 -24.93 -24.82 23.61
C THR A 168 -25.34 -25.04 25.09
N PRO A 169 -25.78 -26.27 25.47
CA PRO A 169 -26.17 -26.59 26.85
C PRO A 169 -24.99 -26.37 27.81
N ALA A 170 -25.28 -25.79 28.96
CA ALA A 170 -24.26 -25.45 29.96
C ALA A 170 -23.46 -26.69 30.39
N MET A 171 -22.14 -26.67 30.18
CA MET A 171 -21.25 -27.55 30.94
C MET A 171 -21.20 -27.09 32.40
N PRO A 172 -21.24 -28.02 33.38
CA PRO A 172 -21.17 -27.66 34.79
C PRO A 172 -19.77 -27.17 35.14
N GLY A 173 -19.65 -25.93 35.63
CA GLY A 173 -18.45 -25.46 36.33
C GLY A 173 -17.67 -24.31 35.68
N GLN A 174 -18.03 -23.81 34.49
CA GLN A 174 -17.44 -22.58 33.98
C GLN A 174 -18.24 -21.34 34.42
N PRO A 175 -17.62 -20.35 35.09
CA PRO A 175 -18.25 -19.07 35.31
C PRO A 175 -18.39 -18.37 33.95
N LYS A 176 -19.61 -18.40 33.39
CA LYS A 176 -20.02 -17.43 32.38
C LYS A 176 -19.71 -16.07 32.99
N SER A 177 -18.84 -15.26 32.40
CA SER A 177 -18.92 -13.82 32.61
C SER A 177 -20.04 -13.36 31.68
N PRO A 178 -21.26 -13.12 32.17
CA PRO A 178 -22.26 -12.48 31.34
C PRO A 178 -21.78 -11.03 31.27
N LEU A 179 -21.30 -10.59 30.11
CA LEU A 179 -21.36 -9.16 29.84
C LEU A 179 -22.81 -8.74 30.11
N PRO A 180 -23.07 -7.73 30.96
CA PRO A 180 -24.43 -7.32 31.27
C PRO A 180 -25.09 -6.91 29.96
N SER A 181 -25.95 -7.78 29.43
CA SER A 181 -26.81 -7.45 28.30
C SER A 181 -27.85 -6.49 28.86
N ASN A 182 -27.75 -5.22 28.50
CA ASN A 182 -28.91 -4.36 28.69
C ASN A 182 -29.95 -4.84 27.70
N ALA A 183 -31.18 -5.12 28.16
CA ALA A 183 -32.28 -5.53 27.28
C ALA A 183 -32.61 -4.49 26.19
N ASN A 184 -32.01 -3.29 26.30
CA ASN A 184 -32.16 -2.16 25.38
C ASN A 184 -30.98 -1.99 24.42
N ASP A 185 -30.02 -2.90 24.37
CA ASP A 185 -28.93 -2.79 23.39
C ASP A 185 -29.51 -2.95 21.97
N PRO A 186 -29.25 -1.99 21.06
CA PRO A 186 -29.77 -2.07 19.71
C PRO A 186 -29.23 -3.33 19.02
N PRO A 187 -30.01 -3.97 18.13
CA PRO A 187 -29.53 -5.07 17.31
C PRO A 187 -28.25 -4.66 16.57
N LYS A 188 -27.32 -5.60 16.44
CA LYS A 188 -26.04 -5.40 15.76
C LYS A 188 -25.99 -6.28 14.53
N ALA A 189 -25.37 -5.80 13.46
CA ALA A 189 -25.03 -6.67 12.34
C ALA A 189 -24.07 -7.78 12.79
N VAL A 190 -24.41 -9.02 12.47
CA VAL A 190 -23.67 -10.23 12.86
C VAL A 190 -23.50 -11.12 11.65
N THR A 191 -22.34 -11.74 11.56
CA THR A 191 -22.03 -12.76 10.56
C THR A 191 -21.95 -14.11 11.22
N THR A 192 -22.67 -15.09 10.67
CA THR A 192 -22.58 -16.48 11.11
C THR A 192 -21.64 -17.25 10.18
N TYR A 193 -20.61 -17.85 10.76
CA TYR A 193 -19.65 -18.71 10.09
C TYR A 193 -19.88 -20.16 10.49
N ARG A 194 -19.93 -21.07 9.52
CA ARG A 194 -19.90 -22.51 9.75
C ARG A 194 -18.47 -22.99 9.64
N LEU A 195 -17.98 -23.53 10.75
CA LEU A 195 -16.71 -24.22 10.84
C LEU A 195 -16.99 -25.72 10.79
N THR A 196 -16.31 -26.46 9.91
CA THR A 196 -16.51 -27.91 9.74
C THR A 196 -15.20 -28.63 9.98
N ASN A 197 -15.20 -29.64 10.85
CA ASN A 197 -14.04 -30.51 10.99
C ASN A 197 -13.94 -31.40 9.74
N ILE A 198 -12.93 -31.14 8.91
CA ILE A 198 -12.65 -31.89 7.68
C ILE A 198 -11.49 -32.88 7.85
N SER A 199 -10.91 -32.96 9.05
CA SER A 199 -9.90 -33.96 9.38
C SER A 199 -10.52 -35.31 9.73
N ASP A 200 -9.66 -36.32 9.83
CA ASP A 200 -9.96 -37.64 10.34
C ASP A 200 -9.88 -37.75 11.87
N ARG A 201 -9.57 -36.64 12.57
CA ARG A 201 -9.36 -36.61 14.02
C ARG A 201 -10.45 -35.80 14.71
N THR A 202 -10.85 -36.26 15.89
CA THR A 202 -11.77 -35.51 16.76
C THR A 202 -11.03 -34.33 17.38
N ILE A 203 -11.55 -33.12 17.14
CA ILE A 203 -11.05 -31.88 17.74
C ILE A 203 -11.71 -31.74 19.11
N ALA A 204 -10.93 -31.49 20.16
CA ALA A 204 -11.43 -31.22 21.51
C ALA A 204 -11.51 -29.72 21.82
N LYS A 205 -10.63 -28.93 21.20
CA LYS A 205 -10.56 -27.48 21.36
C LYS A 205 -9.92 -26.83 20.14
N PHE A 206 -10.34 -25.63 19.80
CA PHE A 206 -9.76 -24.86 18.70
C PHE A 206 -9.78 -23.36 18.98
N GLY A 207 -8.80 -22.67 18.40
CA GLY A 207 -8.70 -21.21 18.43
C GLY A 207 -8.50 -20.66 17.03
N VAL A 208 -9.41 -19.79 16.58
CA VAL A 208 -9.37 -19.17 15.25
C VAL A 208 -9.67 -17.68 15.32
N LEU A 209 -8.93 -16.89 14.53
CA LEU A 209 -9.29 -15.52 14.21
C LEU A 209 -10.02 -15.50 12.87
N ILE A 210 -11.17 -14.84 12.82
CA ILE A 210 -11.97 -14.70 11.60
C ILE A 210 -12.11 -13.22 11.30
N GLU A 211 -11.76 -12.83 10.08
CA GLU A 211 -11.88 -11.49 9.54
C GLU A 211 -12.65 -11.54 8.22
N LEU A 212 -13.55 -10.58 8.04
CA LEU A 212 -14.25 -10.34 6.79
C LEU A 212 -13.82 -8.98 6.28
N ARG A 213 -13.32 -8.94 5.05
CA ARG A 213 -12.75 -7.75 4.44
C ARG A 213 -13.48 -7.41 3.15
N GLN A 214 -13.58 -6.15 2.81
CA GLN A 214 -14.04 -5.73 1.49
C GLN A 214 -12.91 -5.89 0.46
N LYS A 215 -13.23 -6.37 -0.75
CA LYS A 215 -12.23 -6.67 -1.80
C LYS A 215 -11.64 -5.43 -2.50
N GLN A 216 -12.20 -4.24 -2.35
CA GLN A 216 -11.74 -3.01 -3.03
C GLN A 216 -10.99 -2.09 -2.05
N HIS A 217 -9.71 -1.76 -2.28
CA HIS A 217 -9.07 -0.85 -3.28
C HIS A 217 -8.83 0.60 -2.80
N ASP A 218 -8.60 0.78 -1.50
CA ASP A 218 -7.76 1.86 -1.00
C ASP A 218 -6.60 1.24 -0.20
N PRO A 219 -5.32 1.46 -0.56
CA PRO A 219 -4.19 0.94 0.21
C PRO A 219 -4.17 1.44 1.67
N LEU A 220 -4.91 2.50 1.98
CA LEU A 220 -5.04 3.07 3.32
C LEU A 220 -6.24 2.53 4.13
N ASP A 221 -7.15 1.76 3.52
CA ASP A 221 -8.28 1.13 4.22
C ASP A 221 -7.94 -0.33 4.56
N PHE A 222 -7.95 -0.67 5.85
CA PHE A 222 -7.78 -2.05 6.30
C PHE A 222 -8.93 -2.94 5.81
N GLY A 223 -10.07 -2.34 5.45
CA GLY A 223 -11.20 -2.98 4.78
C GLY A 223 -11.95 -3.98 5.67
N ILE A 224 -11.62 -4.07 6.97
CA ILE A 224 -12.18 -5.07 7.89
C ILE A 224 -13.61 -4.66 8.29
N VAL A 225 -14.59 -5.34 7.72
CA VAL A 225 -16.01 -5.09 8.01
C VAL A 225 -16.51 -5.87 9.22
N ALA A 226 -15.93 -7.03 9.51
CA ALA A 226 -16.24 -7.82 10.71
C ALA A 226 -15.01 -8.61 11.15
N SER A 227 -14.82 -8.76 12.46
CA SER A 227 -13.74 -9.59 13.02
C SER A 227 -14.15 -10.19 14.36
N CYS A 228 -13.69 -11.40 14.64
CA CYS A 228 -13.88 -12.06 15.91
C CYS A 228 -12.79 -13.09 16.19
N TRP A 229 -12.49 -13.24 17.47
CA TRP A 229 -11.74 -14.37 18.00
C TRP A 229 -12.71 -15.43 18.51
N VAL A 230 -12.52 -16.67 18.07
CA VAL A 230 -13.29 -17.83 18.52
C VAL A 230 -12.33 -18.78 19.21
N ASP A 231 -12.57 -19.05 20.50
CA ASP A 231 -11.78 -19.97 21.30
C ASP A 231 -12.73 -20.87 22.08
N GLU A 232 -12.93 -22.07 21.54
CA GLU A 232 -14.02 -22.94 21.95
C GLU A 232 -13.48 -24.28 22.44
N VAL A 233 -14.05 -24.73 23.56
CA VAL A 233 -13.82 -26.06 24.14
C VAL A 233 -15.02 -26.93 23.77
N GLN A 234 -15.12 -27.28 22.49
CA GLN A 234 -16.17 -28.13 21.96
C GLN A 234 -15.56 -29.32 21.23
N THR A 235 -16.08 -30.52 21.54
CA THR A 235 -15.73 -31.73 20.82
C THR A 235 -16.42 -31.74 19.45
N LEU A 236 -15.63 -31.78 18.38
CA LEU A 236 -16.10 -31.91 17.00
C LEU A 236 -15.51 -33.19 16.40
N ALA A 237 -16.36 -34.20 16.18
CA ALA A 237 -15.99 -35.40 15.44
C ALA A 237 -15.71 -35.07 13.96
N PRO A 238 -15.06 -35.96 13.20
CA PRO A 238 -14.93 -35.82 11.75
C PRO A 238 -16.28 -35.57 11.08
N GLY A 239 -16.39 -34.47 10.32
CA GLY A 239 -17.61 -34.03 9.65
C GLY A 239 -18.54 -33.14 10.49
N ASP A 240 -18.31 -33.01 11.80
CA ASP A 240 -19.12 -32.14 12.65
C ASP A 240 -18.92 -30.67 12.33
N THR A 241 -19.95 -29.88 12.62
CA THR A 241 -19.97 -28.44 12.36
C THR A 241 -20.23 -27.62 13.60
N PHE A 242 -19.58 -26.46 13.70
CA PHE A 242 -19.84 -25.43 14.69
C PHE A 242 -20.22 -24.11 14.00
N ASN A 243 -21.20 -23.39 14.53
CA ASN A 243 -21.59 -22.09 14.00
C ASN A 243 -21.07 -20.99 14.93
N ALA A 244 -20.04 -20.26 14.50
CA ALA A 244 -19.56 -19.07 15.19
C ALA A 244 -20.35 -17.84 14.75
N ARG A 245 -20.62 -16.93 15.68
CA ARG A 245 -21.31 -15.66 15.41
C ARG A 245 -20.42 -14.51 15.79
N CYS A 246 -20.20 -13.62 14.84
CA CYS A 246 -19.28 -12.51 15.00
C CYS A 246 -19.98 -11.21 14.71
N GLY A 247 -20.06 -10.37 15.74
CA GLY A 247 -20.57 -9.02 15.60
C GLY A 247 -19.66 -8.17 14.72
N ARG A 248 -20.27 -7.19 14.08
CA ARG A 248 -19.55 -6.17 13.33
C ARG A 248 -18.65 -5.35 14.26
N THR A 249 -17.40 -5.14 13.87
CA THR A 249 -16.48 -4.22 14.56
C THR A 249 -16.82 -2.80 14.15
N MET A 250 -17.53 -2.06 15.01
CA MET A 250 -18.14 -0.75 14.69
C MET A 250 -17.15 0.37 14.31
N SER A 251 -15.84 0.22 14.56
CA SER A 251 -14.94 1.39 14.60
C SER A 251 -13.99 1.58 13.42
N LEU A 252 -13.93 0.66 12.44
CA LEU A 252 -12.87 0.72 11.42
C LEU A 252 -13.35 1.09 10.01
N ASN A 253 -14.63 0.92 9.68
CA ASN A 253 -15.15 1.17 8.34
C ASN A 253 -16.32 2.16 8.35
N ARG A 254 -16.37 3.07 7.37
CA ARG A 254 -17.46 4.07 7.16
C ARG A 254 -18.81 3.46 6.72
N VAL A 255 -18.87 2.15 6.54
CA VAL A 255 -20.07 1.43 6.08
C VAL A 255 -21.12 1.40 7.19
N THR A 256 -22.40 1.47 6.87
CA THR A 256 -23.50 1.28 7.83
C THR A 256 -23.87 -0.20 7.96
N ASP A 257 -24.59 -0.58 9.02
CA ASP A 257 -25.04 -1.97 9.19
C ASP A 257 -25.94 -2.42 8.02
N ALA A 258 -26.78 -1.51 7.50
CA ALA A 258 -27.64 -1.79 6.35
C ALA A 258 -26.82 -2.04 5.07
N GLU A 259 -25.82 -1.20 4.79
CA GLU A 259 -24.92 -1.38 3.64
C GLU A 259 -24.11 -2.67 3.76
N TYR A 260 -23.64 -3.00 4.96
CA TYR A 260 -22.91 -4.22 5.21
C TYR A 260 -23.75 -5.48 4.92
N LEU A 261 -25.00 -5.50 5.37
CA LEU A 261 -25.92 -6.61 5.14
C LEU A 261 -26.31 -6.74 3.65
N ALA A 262 -26.46 -5.60 2.96
CA ALA A 262 -26.77 -5.57 1.53
C ALA A 262 -25.58 -5.92 0.62
N MET A 263 -24.34 -5.81 1.12
CA MET A 263 -23.13 -6.06 0.33
C MET A 263 -23.11 -7.51 -0.20
N PRO A 264 -22.87 -7.76 -1.49
CA PRO A 264 -22.71 -9.11 -2.01
C PRO A 264 -21.55 -9.87 -1.34
N LEU A 265 -21.71 -11.18 -1.08
CA LEU A 265 -20.60 -12.01 -0.60
C LEU A 265 -19.44 -12.08 -1.61
N SER A 266 -19.71 -11.85 -2.90
CA SER A 266 -18.69 -11.76 -3.94
C SER A 266 -17.70 -10.61 -3.72
N ASP A 267 -18.13 -9.56 -3.01
CA ASP A 267 -17.37 -8.34 -2.79
C ASP A 267 -16.60 -8.40 -1.47
N LEU A 268 -16.74 -9.52 -0.75
CA LEU A 268 -16.12 -9.79 0.53
C LEU A 268 -15.07 -10.89 0.39
N GLU A 269 -13.94 -10.69 1.07
CA GLU A 269 -12.89 -11.66 1.27
C GLU A 269 -12.94 -12.16 2.71
N ILE A 270 -12.99 -13.48 2.87
CA ILE A 270 -12.91 -14.13 4.16
C ILE A 270 -11.44 -14.45 4.44
N ARG A 271 -10.88 -13.84 5.48
CA ARG A 271 -9.58 -14.21 6.01
C ARG A 271 -9.78 -14.91 7.34
N TRP A 272 -9.26 -16.12 7.46
CA TRP A 272 -9.27 -16.82 8.74
C TRP A 272 -7.91 -17.42 9.05
N GLU A 273 -7.49 -17.22 10.30
CA GLU A 273 -6.20 -17.62 10.82
C GLU A 273 -6.41 -18.63 11.94
N PRO A 274 -6.34 -19.94 11.64
CA PRO A 274 -6.30 -20.93 12.70
C PRO A 274 -5.01 -20.75 13.50
N LYS A 275 -5.13 -20.68 14.82
CA LYS A 275 -3.98 -20.55 15.72
C LYS A 275 -3.68 -21.84 16.43
N ARG A 276 -4.69 -22.60 16.85
CA ARG A 276 -4.49 -23.87 17.57
C ARG A 276 -5.63 -24.86 17.35
N PHE A 277 -5.27 -26.13 17.39
CA PHE A 277 -6.16 -27.27 17.57
C PHE A 277 -5.59 -28.21 18.62
N GLU A 278 -6.41 -28.61 19.57
CA GLU A 278 -6.12 -29.71 20.50
C GLU A 278 -7.09 -30.85 20.16
N PHE A 279 -6.55 -32.07 20.02
CA PHE A 279 -7.33 -33.23 19.62
C PHE A 279 -7.66 -34.12 20.83
N ALA A 280 -8.72 -34.92 20.70
CA ALA A 280 -9.16 -35.82 21.77
C ALA A 280 -8.13 -36.91 22.13
N ASP A 281 -7.20 -37.22 21.23
CA ASP A 281 -6.10 -38.18 21.44
C ASP A 281 -4.90 -37.58 22.21
N GLY A 282 -4.99 -36.32 22.64
CA GLY A 282 -3.94 -35.60 23.36
C GLY A 282 -2.91 -34.91 22.49
N GLY A 283 -2.99 -35.03 21.16
CA GLY A 283 -2.16 -34.26 20.24
C GLY A 283 -2.56 -32.79 20.18
N SER A 284 -1.64 -31.93 19.74
CA SER A 284 -1.93 -30.54 19.43
C SER A 284 -1.22 -30.07 18.16
N LEU A 285 -1.81 -29.09 17.49
CA LEU A 285 -1.22 -28.38 16.38
C LEU A 285 -1.41 -26.88 16.60
N GLU A 286 -0.32 -26.13 16.59
CA GLU A 286 -0.32 -24.69 16.85
C GLU A 286 0.45 -23.96 15.75
N PHE A 287 -0.02 -22.77 15.42
CA PHE A 287 0.68 -21.85 14.54
C PHE A 287 1.95 -21.35 15.22
N ARG A 288 3.10 -21.55 14.55
CA ARG A 288 4.40 -21.01 14.97
C ARG A 288 4.77 -19.86 14.05
N GLU A 289 5.07 -18.71 14.63
CA GLU A 289 5.58 -17.53 13.92
C GLU A 289 7.04 -17.69 13.51
#